data_AF-A0A7V4GYW0-F1
#
_entry.id   AF-A0A7V4GYW0-F1
#
_cell.length_a   1.000
_cell.length_b   1.000
_cell.length_c   1.000
_cell.angle_alpha   90.00
_cell.angle_beta   90.00
_cell.angle_gamma   90.00
#
_symmetry.space_group_name_H-M   'P 1'
#
loop_
_entity.id
_entity.type
_entity.pdbx_description
1 polymer ?
#
loop_
_entity_poly.entity_id
_entity_poly.type
_entity_poly.pdbx_seq_one_letter_code
_entity_poly.pdbx_strand_id
1 'polypeptide(L)'
;MKHSYYFLLCIAIYSLVSCTPKSSQKLVWSDEFDYTGLPDPARWSYDTGGHGWGNNELEYYTEKRLENARIENGNLIIEARKEDFGGRNYTSARLVTKEKGDWLYGRIEVRAKLPFGVGTWPAIWMLPTDWEYGGWPHSGEIDIMEHVGFNPGVIHGTVHTGAFNHMIGTQKGDTIR
;
A
#
# COMPACT_ATOMS: atom_id res chain seq x y z
N MET A 1 -70.26 1.32 45.94
CA MET A 1 -69.50 1.24 44.67
C MET A 1 -68.02 1.09 44.98
N LYS A 2 -67.45 -0.10 44.76
CA LYS A 2 -66.05 -0.42 45.08
C LYS A 2 -65.14 0.15 43.98
N HIS A 3 -64.19 1.01 44.32
CA HIS A 3 -63.18 1.49 43.37
C HIS A 3 -61.97 0.55 43.44
N SER A 4 -61.74 -0.21 42.37
CA SER A 4 -60.52 -0.98 42.16
C SER A 4 -59.47 -0.09 41.52
N TYR A 5 -58.30 0.00 42.14
CA TYR A 5 -57.12 0.63 41.55
C TYR A 5 -56.28 -0.45 40.85
N TYR A 6 -56.10 -0.33 39.54
CA TYR A 6 -55.16 -1.16 38.77
C TYR A 6 -53.80 -0.47 38.73
N PHE A 7 -52.78 -1.12 39.29
CA PHE A 7 -51.39 -0.68 39.22
C PHE A 7 -50.77 -1.25 37.94
N LEU A 8 -50.52 -0.40 36.95
CA LEU A 8 -49.87 -0.79 35.70
C LEU A 8 -48.35 -0.87 35.93
N LEU A 9 -47.79 -2.08 35.97
CA LEU A 9 -46.35 -2.29 36.07
C LEU A 9 -45.73 -2.16 34.67
N CYS A 10 -45.16 -0.99 34.36
CA CYS A 10 -44.34 -0.82 33.15
C CYS A 10 -42.99 -1.52 33.35
N ILE A 11 -42.83 -2.71 32.78
CA ILE A 11 -41.53 -3.39 32.68
C ILE A 11 -40.73 -2.72 31.57
N ALA A 12 -39.75 -1.88 31.94
CA ALA A 12 -38.78 -1.35 31.01
C ALA A 12 -37.83 -2.48 30.57
N ILE A 13 -38.01 -2.96 29.34
CA ILE A 13 -37.08 -3.89 28.70
C ILE A 13 -35.81 -3.08 28.35
N TYR A 14 -34.78 -3.20 29.19
CA TYR A 14 -33.44 -2.72 28.85
C TYR A 14 -32.84 -3.67 27.82
N SER A 15 -32.92 -3.27 26.55
CA SER A 15 -32.16 -3.90 25.47
C SER A 15 -30.68 -3.74 25.78
N LEU A 16 -30.04 -4.82 26.23
CA LEU A 16 -28.58 -4.90 26.32
C LEU A 16 -28.03 -4.81 24.89
N VAL A 17 -27.59 -3.62 24.51
CA VAL A 17 -26.80 -3.41 23.29
C VAL A 17 -25.45 -4.06 23.56
N SER A 18 -25.29 -5.30 23.11
CA SER A 18 -23.97 -5.94 23.05
C SER A 18 -23.13 -5.20 22.03
N CYS A 19 -22.30 -4.27 22.51
CA CYS A 19 -21.20 -3.73 21.73
C CYS A 19 -20.19 -4.86 21.54
N THR A 20 -20.17 -5.47 20.35
CA THR A 20 -19.11 -6.41 19.98
C THR A 20 -17.79 -5.65 20.03
N PRO A 21 -16.81 -6.08 20.85
CA PRO A 21 -15.52 -5.41 20.87
C PRO A 21 -14.91 -5.48 19.47
N LYS A 22 -14.65 -4.29 18.90
CA LYS A 22 -13.88 -4.13 17.68
C LYS A 22 -12.58 -4.93 17.86
N SER A 23 -12.34 -5.89 16.97
CA SER A 23 -11.12 -6.70 16.93
C SER A 23 -9.91 -5.86 17.34
N SER A 24 -9.25 -6.19 18.45
CA SER A 24 -8.06 -5.46 18.89
C SER A 24 -6.92 -5.87 17.96
N GLN A 25 -6.70 -5.09 16.91
CA GLN A 25 -5.57 -5.30 16.02
C GLN A 25 -4.28 -5.05 16.80
N LYS A 26 -3.37 -6.02 16.79
CA LYS A 26 -2.05 -5.89 17.40
C LYS A 26 -1.06 -5.40 16.33
N LEU A 27 -0.35 -4.32 16.61
CA LEU A 27 0.77 -3.89 15.78
C LEU A 27 1.89 -4.93 15.87
N VAL A 28 2.32 -5.47 14.73
CA VAL A 28 3.39 -6.48 14.64
C VAL A 28 4.64 -5.97 13.94
N TRP A 29 4.52 -4.90 13.16
CA TRP A 29 5.62 -4.27 12.44
C TRP A 29 5.23 -2.84 12.06
N SER A 30 6.19 -1.91 12.12
CA SER A 30 6.07 -0.61 11.48
C SER A 30 7.45 0.00 11.20
N ASP A 31 7.45 1.00 10.31
CA ASP A 31 8.52 1.98 10.16
C ASP A 31 7.89 3.37 10.20
N GLU A 32 8.10 4.10 11.29
CA GLU A 32 7.58 5.46 11.47
C GLU A 32 8.53 6.52 10.87
N PHE A 33 9.69 6.10 10.35
CA PHE A 33 10.69 6.98 9.73
C PHE A 33 11.22 8.09 10.67
N ASP A 34 11.31 7.81 11.97
CA ASP A 34 11.82 8.71 13.02
C ASP A 34 13.36 8.82 13.09
N TYR A 35 14.04 8.63 11.95
CA TYR A 35 15.50 8.69 11.84
C TYR A 35 15.91 9.64 10.70
N THR A 36 17.18 9.60 10.26
CA THR A 36 17.64 10.40 9.11
C THR A 36 18.68 9.61 8.33
N GLY A 37 18.68 9.74 7.02
CA GLY A 37 19.62 9.07 6.13
C GLY A 37 18.94 8.03 5.25
N LEU A 38 19.59 6.88 5.05
CA LEU A 38 19.05 5.82 4.21
C LEU A 38 17.96 5.00 4.93
N PRO A 39 17.01 4.41 4.20
CA PRO A 39 16.09 3.39 4.72
C PRO A 39 16.82 2.29 5.50
N ASP A 40 16.26 1.92 6.67
CA ASP A 40 16.83 0.92 7.55
C ASP A 40 17.02 -0.42 6.81
N PRO A 41 18.26 -0.92 6.64
CA PRO A 41 18.52 -2.15 5.92
C PRO A 41 17.93 -3.39 6.59
N ALA A 42 17.54 -3.33 7.87
CA ALA A 42 16.80 -4.41 8.52
C ALA A 42 15.33 -4.48 8.07
N ARG A 43 14.78 -3.39 7.51
CA ARG A 43 13.38 -3.28 7.07
C ARG A 43 13.24 -3.26 5.55
N TRP A 44 14.18 -2.61 4.85
CA TRP A 44 14.05 -2.29 3.43
C TRP A 44 15.23 -2.81 2.59
N SER A 45 14.91 -3.36 1.43
CA SER A 45 15.80 -3.67 0.30
C SER A 45 15.44 -2.80 -0.90
N TYR A 46 16.22 -2.89 -1.98
CA TYR A 46 16.03 -2.12 -3.21
C TYR A 46 15.92 -3.07 -4.40
N ASP A 47 14.88 -2.91 -5.20
CA ASP A 47 14.86 -3.39 -6.57
C ASP A 47 15.63 -2.37 -7.43
N THR A 48 16.54 -2.84 -8.28
CA THR A 48 17.45 -1.95 -9.04
C THR A 48 17.44 -2.26 -10.53
N GLY A 49 17.73 -1.22 -11.31
CA GLY A 49 17.81 -1.30 -12.76
C GLY A 49 16.75 -0.46 -13.48
N GLY A 50 16.92 -0.38 -14.79
CA GLY A 50 16.03 0.35 -15.68
C GLY A 50 15.74 -0.48 -16.92
N HIS A 51 15.25 -1.71 -16.76
CA HIS A 51 14.86 -2.58 -17.89
C HIS A 51 13.37 -2.40 -18.26
N GLY A 52 12.69 -1.41 -17.67
CA GLY A 52 11.30 -1.08 -17.95
C GLY A 52 10.26 -1.89 -17.17
N TRP A 53 10.69 -2.77 -16.26
CA TRP A 53 9.84 -3.40 -15.22
C TRP A 53 8.55 -4.08 -15.69
N GLY A 54 8.50 -4.50 -16.96
CA GLY A 54 7.31 -5.11 -17.58
C GLY A 54 6.30 -4.08 -18.13
N ASN A 55 6.50 -2.79 -17.85
CA ASN A 55 5.57 -1.70 -18.14
C ASN A 55 6.12 -0.61 -19.07
N ASN A 56 7.32 -0.81 -19.64
CA ASN A 56 8.06 0.22 -20.39
C ASN A 56 8.37 1.47 -19.55
N GLU A 57 8.56 1.27 -18.25
CA GLU A 57 9.02 2.28 -17.30
C GLU A 57 10.36 2.91 -17.77
N LEU A 58 10.53 4.22 -17.50
CA LEU A 58 11.62 5.02 -18.07
C LEU A 58 12.76 5.28 -17.09
N GLU A 59 12.53 5.05 -15.82
CA GLU A 59 13.48 5.28 -14.74
C GLU A 59 14.46 4.13 -14.56
N TYR A 60 15.57 4.47 -13.91
CA TYR A 60 16.49 3.53 -13.32
C TYR A 60 16.29 3.57 -11.80
N TYR A 61 15.81 2.47 -11.20
CA TYR A 61 15.77 2.36 -9.75
C TYR A 61 17.17 2.15 -9.19
N THR A 62 17.54 2.95 -8.19
CA THR A 62 18.87 2.99 -7.59
C THR A 62 18.90 2.31 -6.22
N GLU A 63 20.06 1.79 -5.82
CA GLU A 63 20.29 1.29 -4.45
C GLU A 63 21.01 2.34 -3.60
N LYS A 64 20.52 2.53 -2.36
CA LYS A 64 21.20 3.30 -1.31
C LYS A 64 21.67 4.70 -1.74
N ARG A 65 20.88 5.36 -2.59
CA ARG A 65 21.15 6.71 -3.08
C ARG A 65 20.20 7.71 -2.42
N LEU A 66 20.75 8.62 -1.62
CA LEU A 66 19.98 9.60 -0.85
C LEU A 66 19.13 10.54 -1.73
N GLU A 67 19.58 10.77 -2.97
CA GLU A 67 18.87 11.56 -3.96
C GLU A 67 17.55 10.91 -4.39
N ASN A 68 17.42 9.58 -4.27
CA ASN A 68 16.23 8.84 -4.69
C ASN A 68 15.45 8.20 -3.53
N ALA A 69 16.11 7.84 -2.43
CA ALA A 69 15.45 7.36 -1.21
C ALA A 69 16.18 7.87 0.04
N ARG A 70 15.48 8.65 0.85
CA ARG A 70 16.01 9.16 2.14
C ARG A 70 14.91 9.31 3.16
N ILE A 71 15.26 9.17 4.42
CA ILE A 71 14.44 9.58 5.54
C ILE A 71 14.89 10.98 5.95
N GLU A 72 13.93 11.91 5.97
CA GLU A 72 14.14 13.31 6.32
C GLU A 72 12.85 13.87 6.94
N ASN A 73 12.98 14.61 8.05
CA ASN A 73 11.85 15.29 8.70
C ASN A 73 10.69 14.33 9.06
N GLY A 74 11.00 13.13 9.58
CA GLY A 74 9.99 12.14 10.00
C GLY A 74 9.23 11.47 8.86
N ASN A 75 9.77 11.49 7.64
CA ASN A 75 9.14 10.87 6.48
C ASN A 75 10.18 10.15 5.62
N LEU A 76 9.78 9.02 5.03
CA LEU A 76 10.43 8.48 3.86
C LEU A 76 10.10 9.34 2.63
N ILE A 77 11.15 9.78 1.93
CA ILE A 77 11.07 10.46 0.64
C ILE A 77 11.62 9.54 -0.42
N ILE A 78 10.74 9.09 -1.33
CA ILE A 78 11.13 8.51 -2.62
C ILE A 78 11.02 9.62 -3.67
N GLU A 79 12.12 9.89 -4.36
CA GLU A 79 12.23 11.01 -5.29
C GLU A 79 12.63 10.51 -6.68
N ALA A 80 11.73 10.70 -7.64
CA ALA A 80 12.03 10.55 -9.05
C ALA A 80 12.76 11.81 -9.55
N ARG A 81 13.86 11.64 -10.27
CA ARG A 81 14.69 12.74 -10.79
C ARG A 81 14.92 12.57 -12.27
N LYS A 82 15.03 13.69 -12.97
CA LYS A 82 15.47 13.72 -14.37
C LYS A 82 16.99 13.90 -14.40
N GLU A 83 17.70 12.82 -14.69
CA GLU A 83 19.17 12.80 -14.78
C GLU A 83 19.61 11.59 -15.61
N ASP A 84 20.77 11.70 -16.26
CA ASP A 84 21.35 10.60 -17.02
C ASP A 84 22.04 9.61 -16.06
N PHE A 85 21.50 8.41 -15.95
CA PHE A 85 22.01 7.36 -15.05
C PHE A 85 21.70 5.97 -15.59
N GLY A 86 22.70 5.08 -15.63
CA GLY A 86 22.49 3.68 -16.01
C GLY A 86 21.85 3.46 -17.38
N GLY A 87 22.06 4.40 -18.33
CA GLY A 87 21.44 4.36 -19.66
C GLY A 87 19.97 4.83 -19.71
N ARG A 88 19.47 5.46 -18.65
CA ARG A 88 18.15 6.08 -18.55
C ARG A 88 18.26 7.57 -18.26
N ASN A 89 17.17 8.29 -18.53
CA ASN A 89 17.08 9.75 -18.35
C ASN A 89 16.34 10.14 -17.06
N TYR A 90 15.94 9.14 -16.27
CA TYR A 90 15.30 9.32 -14.98
C TYR A 90 15.87 8.32 -13.98
N THR A 91 15.96 8.73 -12.72
CA THR A 91 16.24 7.84 -11.59
C THR A 91 15.06 7.85 -10.63
N SER A 92 14.91 6.78 -9.87
CA SER A 92 13.94 6.70 -8.78
C SER A 92 14.42 5.67 -7.74
N ALA A 93 13.57 5.31 -6.78
CA ALA A 93 13.78 4.17 -5.88
C ALA A 93 12.54 3.28 -5.80
N ARG A 94 12.78 1.96 -5.71
CA ARG A 94 11.75 0.94 -5.50
C ARG A 94 12.16 0.12 -4.28
N LEU A 95 11.57 0.47 -3.14
CA LEU A 95 11.85 -0.17 -1.86
C LEU A 95 10.95 -1.38 -1.64
N VAL A 96 11.53 -2.47 -1.14
CA VAL A 96 10.82 -3.73 -0.89
C VAL A 96 11.14 -4.28 0.49
N THR A 97 10.17 -4.94 1.12
CA THR A 97 10.33 -5.60 2.44
C THR A 97 10.50 -7.11 2.33
N LYS A 98 10.69 -7.65 1.10
CA LYS A 98 10.87 -9.10 0.87
C LYS A 98 11.91 -9.68 1.82
N GLU A 99 11.54 -10.74 2.56
CA GLU A 99 12.36 -11.43 3.57
C GLU A 99 12.78 -10.56 4.79
N LYS A 100 12.18 -9.38 4.96
CA LYS A 100 12.39 -8.46 6.10
C LYS A 100 11.08 -8.14 6.84
N GLY A 101 9.98 -8.22 6.12
CA GLY A 101 8.63 -8.05 6.61
C GLY A 101 7.65 -8.50 5.53
N ASP A 102 7.16 -9.72 5.68
CA ASP A 102 6.21 -10.36 4.79
C ASP A 102 5.15 -11.10 5.62
N TRP A 103 3.88 -10.81 5.35
CA TRP A 103 2.78 -11.25 6.19
C TRP A 103 1.72 -11.97 5.37
N LEU A 104 1.29 -13.13 5.89
CA LEU A 104 0.04 -13.72 5.47
C LEU A 104 -1.09 -13.21 6.37
N TYR A 105 -1.97 -12.43 5.74
CA TYR A 105 -3.04 -11.65 6.35
C TYR A 105 -2.55 -10.51 7.24
N GLY A 106 -3.45 -9.55 7.45
CA GLY A 106 -3.18 -8.40 8.30
C GLY A 106 -3.94 -7.19 7.80
N ARG A 107 -3.68 -6.07 8.47
CA ARG A 107 -4.07 -4.74 8.00
C ARG A 107 -2.79 -3.98 7.75
N ILE A 108 -2.65 -3.46 6.55
CA ILE A 108 -1.52 -2.65 6.14
C ILE A 108 -2.04 -1.23 5.97
N GLU A 109 -1.36 -0.29 6.61
CA GLU A 109 -1.65 1.14 6.50
C GLU A 109 -0.38 1.85 6.07
N VAL A 110 -0.50 2.73 5.08
CA VAL A 110 0.58 3.62 4.66
C VAL A 110 0.02 5.03 4.56
N ARG A 111 0.64 5.97 5.27
CA ARG A 111 0.30 7.39 5.20
C ARG A 111 1.29 8.10 4.28
N ALA A 112 0.85 8.45 3.08
CA ALA A 112 1.71 9.06 2.08
C ALA A 112 1.10 10.34 1.48
N LYS A 113 1.96 11.22 0.97
CA LYS A 113 1.60 12.31 0.07
C LYS A 113 2.22 12.01 -1.30
N LEU A 114 1.41 12.03 -2.33
CA LEU A 114 1.83 11.59 -3.66
C LEU A 114 2.47 12.73 -4.46
N PRO A 115 3.41 12.43 -5.38
CA PRO A 115 3.94 13.40 -6.33
C PRO A 115 2.86 13.88 -7.31
N PHE A 116 3.09 15.06 -7.88
CA PHE A 116 2.30 15.61 -8.97
C PHE A 116 3.14 15.63 -10.25
N GLY A 117 2.48 15.54 -11.41
CA GLY A 117 3.10 15.76 -12.72
C GLY A 117 2.90 14.58 -13.66
N VAL A 118 2.57 14.91 -14.92
CA VAL A 118 2.38 13.93 -15.98
C VAL A 118 3.63 13.05 -16.11
N GLY A 119 3.41 11.73 -16.15
CA GLY A 119 4.48 10.73 -16.21
C GLY A 119 4.88 10.14 -14.86
N THR A 120 4.49 10.75 -13.73
CA THR A 120 4.70 10.13 -12.42
C THR A 120 3.70 8.99 -12.20
N TRP A 121 4.16 7.88 -11.63
CA TRP A 121 3.34 6.72 -11.27
C TRP A 121 3.78 6.17 -9.90
N PRO A 122 3.43 6.85 -8.79
CA PRO A 122 3.65 6.32 -7.46
C PRO A 122 2.75 5.10 -7.20
N ALA A 123 3.32 4.05 -6.61
CA ALA A 123 2.61 2.84 -6.22
C ALA A 123 3.00 2.40 -4.80
N ILE A 124 2.02 1.91 -4.04
CA ILE A 124 2.17 1.19 -2.79
C ILE A 124 1.40 -0.11 -2.97
N TRP A 125 2.13 -1.22 -3.02
CA TRP A 125 1.62 -2.48 -3.51
C TRP A 125 2.39 -3.64 -2.91
N MET A 126 1.96 -4.86 -3.20
CA MET A 126 2.49 -6.08 -2.61
C MET A 126 2.63 -7.18 -3.64
N LEU A 127 3.70 -7.95 -3.50
CA LEU A 127 3.95 -9.20 -4.22
C LEU A 127 4.14 -10.37 -3.24
N PRO A 128 3.90 -11.62 -3.69
CA PRO A 128 4.18 -12.81 -2.90
C PRO A 128 5.70 -13.00 -2.71
N THR A 129 6.10 -13.48 -1.53
CA THR A 129 7.50 -13.88 -1.28
C THR A 129 7.87 -15.14 -2.07
N ASP A 130 7.02 -16.18 -1.99
CA ASP A 130 7.37 -17.56 -2.38
C ASP A 130 6.95 -17.99 -3.79
N TRP A 131 6.12 -17.21 -4.49
CA TRP A 131 5.65 -17.51 -5.85
C TRP A 131 5.07 -18.94 -6.04
N GLU A 132 4.37 -19.45 -5.03
CA GLU A 132 3.84 -20.83 -4.93
C GLU A 132 3.05 -21.30 -6.17
N TYR A 133 2.35 -20.38 -6.84
CA TYR A 133 1.46 -20.70 -7.97
C TYR A 133 2.11 -20.39 -9.33
N GLY A 134 3.42 -20.16 -9.38
CA GLY A 134 4.19 -19.76 -10.56
C GLY A 134 4.45 -18.26 -10.64
N GLY A 135 5.02 -17.81 -11.75
CA GLY A 135 5.33 -16.38 -11.97
C GLY A 135 4.08 -15.49 -12.01
N TRP A 136 4.31 -14.19 -12.08
CA TRP A 136 3.22 -13.22 -12.25
C TRP A 136 2.39 -13.55 -13.51
N PRO A 137 1.04 -13.47 -13.46
CA PRO A 137 0.20 -13.02 -12.34
C PRO A 137 -0.32 -14.16 -11.45
N HIS A 138 0.15 -15.40 -11.63
CA HIS A 138 -0.45 -16.58 -10.99
C HIS A 138 -0.34 -16.58 -9.47
N SER A 139 0.78 -16.10 -8.93
CA SER A 139 0.98 -15.98 -7.47
C SER A 139 0.40 -14.71 -6.85
N GLY A 140 -0.12 -13.81 -7.67
CA GLY A 140 -0.88 -12.64 -7.23
C GLY A 140 -0.09 -11.34 -7.12
N GLU A 141 -0.85 -10.24 -7.03
CA GLU A 141 -0.42 -8.87 -6.75
C GLU A 141 -1.56 -8.13 -6.05
N ILE A 142 -1.24 -7.30 -5.06
CA ILE A 142 -2.23 -6.44 -4.38
C ILE A 142 -1.73 -5.00 -4.44
N ASP A 143 -2.41 -4.18 -5.22
CA ASP A 143 -2.14 -2.76 -5.32
C ASP A 143 -3.01 -2.01 -4.32
N ILE A 144 -2.40 -1.63 -3.19
CA ILE A 144 -3.07 -0.90 -2.12
C ILE A 144 -3.42 0.52 -2.59
N MET A 145 -2.50 1.13 -3.34
CA MET A 145 -2.64 2.47 -3.88
C MET A 145 -1.77 2.61 -5.13
N GLU A 146 -2.38 2.90 -6.25
CA GLU A 146 -1.70 3.47 -7.42
C GLU A 146 -2.31 4.82 -7.79
N HIS A 147 -1.47 5.68 -8.36
CA HIS A 147 -1.89 6.94 -8.91
C HIS A 147 -1.06 7.26 -10.15
N VAL A 148 -1.67 7.93 -11.12
CA VAL A 148 -0.99 8.37 -12.35
C VAL A 148 -1.07 9.88 -12.44
N GLY A 149 0.07 10.54 -12.58
CA GLY A 149 0.16 11.99 -12.45
C GLY A 149 -0.55 12.80 -13.55
N PHE A 150 -1.05 12.15 -14.61
CA PHE A 150 -1.93 12.79 -15.59
C PHE A 150 -3.39 12.91 -15.12
N ASN A 151 -3.79 12.15 -14.10
CA ASN A 151 -5.16 12.12 -13.56
C ASN A 151 -5.14 12.40 -12.03
N PRO A 152 -4.74 13.62 -11.63
CA PRO A 152 -4.51 13.95 -10.23
C PRO A 152 -5.76 13.77 -9.37
N GLY A 153 -5.57 13.22 -8.17
CA GLY A 153 -6.64 13.00 -7.20
C GLY A 153 -7.46 11.73 -7.44
N VAL A 154 -7.09 10.90 -8.42
CA VAL A 154 -7.70 9.57 -8.60
C VAL A 154 -6.72 8.51 -8.12
N ILE A 155 -7.15 7.74 -7.13
CA ILE A 155 -6.40 6.59 -6.61
C ILE A 155 -7.05 5.32 -7.10
N HIS A 156 -6.23 4.35 -7.47
CA HIS A 156 -6.64 3.01 -7.88
C HIS A 156 -6.26 2.00 -6.79
N GLY A 157 -7.15 1.06 -6.53
CA GLY A 157 -6.85 -0.16 -5.77
C GLY A 157 -7.20 -1.37 -6.64
N THR A 158 -6.24 -2.26 -6.85
CA THR A 158 -6.34 -3.34 -7.83
C THR A 158 -5.82 -4.65 -7.24
N VAL A 159 -6.34 -5.77 -7.74
CA VAL A 159 -5.77 -7.10 -7.48
C VAL A 159 -5.48 -7.78 -8.81
N HIS A 160 -4.30 -8.39 -8.91
CA HIS A 160 -3.91 -9.21 -10.05
C HIS A 160 -3.81 -10.67 -9.62
N THR A 161 -4.34 -11.56 -10.44
CA THR A 161 -4.30 -13.01 -10.27
C THR A 161 -4.18 -13.67 -11.64
N GLY A 162 -3.94 -14.99 -11.67
CA GLY A 162 -3.96 -15.76 -12.91
C GLY A 162 -5.23 -15.54 -13.75
N ALA A 163 -6.39 -15.38 -13.11
CA ALA A 163 -7.68 -15.19 -13.79
C ALA A 163 -8.02 -13.71 -14.07
N PHE A 164 -7.56 -12.80 -13.23
CA PHE A 164 -7.92 -11.37 -13.26
C PHE A 164 -6.65 -10.52 -13.32
N ASN A 165 -6.25 -10.05 -14.50
CA ASN A 165 -5.06 -9.21 -14.65
C ASN A 165 -5.13 -8.35 -15.93
N HIS A 166 -4.27 -7.35 -16.00
CA HIS A 166 -4.27 -6.37 -17.09
C HIS A 166 -3.80 -6.95 -18.43
N MET A 167 -2.94 -7.96 -18.43
CA MET A 167 -2.38 -8.54 -19.67
C MET A 167 -3.45 -9.22 -20.55
N ILE A 168 -4.50 -9.76 -19.93
CA ILE A 168 -5.64 -10.38 -20.64
C ILE A 168 -6.92 -9.54 -20.57
N GLY A 169 -6.86 -8.32 -20.03
CA GLY A 169 -8.01 -7.41 -19.96
C GLY A 169 -9.11 -7.82 -18.98
N THR A 170 -8.80 -8.63 -17.96
CA THR A 170 -9.76 -9.14 -16.96
C THR A 170 -9.57 -8.53 -15.57
N GLN A 171 -8.76 -7.48 -15.45
CA GLN A 171 -8.40 -6.83 -14.19
C GLN A 171 -9.60 -6.49 -13.30
N LYS A 172 -9.39 -6.58 -11.99
CA LYS A 172 -10.37 -6.23 -10.97
C LYS A 172 -9.77 -5.18 -10.05
N GLY A 173 -10.39 -4.01 -10.03
CA GLY A 173 -10.02 -2.89 -9.19
C GLY A 173 -11.12 -1.84 -9.20
N ASP A 174 -10.96 -0.83 -8.36
CA ASP A 174 -11.84 0.33 -8.31
C ASP A 174 -11.03 1.60 -8.04
N THR A 175 -11.68 2.75 -8.13
CA THR A 175 -11.07 4.06 -7.91
C THR A 175 -11.74 4.83 -6.81
N ILE A 176 -10.96 5.65 -6.11
CA ILE A 176 -11.47 6.66 -5.18
C ILE A 176 -10.96 8.04 -5.60
N ARG A 177 -11.77 9.06 -5.30
CA ARG A 177 -11.48 10.48 -5.53
C ARG A 177 -11.64 11.27 -4.25
#